data_AF-A0A8D8BQV1-F1
#
_entry.id   AF-A0A8D8BQV1-F1
#
_cell.length_a   1.000
_cell.length_b   1.000
_cell.length_c   1.000
_cell.angle_alpha   90.00
_cell.angle_beta   90.00
_cell.angle_gamma   90.00
#
_symmetry.space_group_name_H-M   'P 1'
#
loop_
_entity.id
_entity.type
_entity.pdbx_description
1 polymer ?
#
loop_
_entity_poly.entity_id
_entity_poly.type
_entity_poly.pdbx_seq_one_letter_code
_entity_poly.pdbx_strand_id
1 'polypeptide(L)'
;LETLFTATSRPTARIERWLLRIQAFKFRVVYRRGSANLADCLSRLGSHVADQWTDETEVYIRRIVAVSLSTFADCDDCCTFDVETEIFIRTIQESAAIDIEEVIQATMSDNEMSKLKECVQSGKWDNAEMKQYALFRTEYTVANNLIMRGNKLVIPAGLRHRMCQLAHEGHPGESKMKTRLRDRCWWPGIDTDAVQTCKSCEGCRLVQVPDAPEPMSRRSLPEKAWVDVALDFLGPMPGGEYVLVVIDY
;
A
#
# COMPACT_ATOMS: atom_id res chain seq x y z
N LEU A 1 10.65 -31.86 -3.29
CA LEU A 1 10.85 -31.12 -2.00
C LEU A 1 12.33 -31.03 -1.66
N GLU A 2 13.11 -32.10 -1.87
CA GLU A 2 14.58 -32.03 -1.91
C GLU A 2 15.11 -30.98 -2.89
N THR A 3 14.35 -30.68 -3.95
CA THR A 3 14.69 -29.65 -4.96
C THR A 3 14.37 -28.21 -4.56
N LEU A 4 13.73 -27.96 -3.41
CA LEU A 4 13.30 -26.61 -2.99
C LEU A 4 14.08 -26.02 -1.82
N PHE A 5 14.68 -26.86 -0.98
CA PHE A 5 15.30 -26.45 0.29
C PHE A 5 16.72 -26.99 0.47
N THR A 6 17.32 -27.58 -0.57
CA THR A 6 18.74 -27.95 -0.56
C THR A 6 19.61 -26.75 -0.94
N ALA A 7 20.84 -26.70 -0.43
CA ALA A 7 21.79 -25.62 -0.72
C ALA A 7 22.11 -25.46 -2.22
N THR A 8 21.84 -26.49 -3.03
CA THR A 8 22.04 -26.51 -4.48
C THR A 8 20.78 -26.18 -5.28
N SER A 9 19.64 -25.94 -4.61
CA SER A 9 18.40 -25.60 -5.29
C SER A 9 18.44 -24.17 -5.87
N ARG A 10 17.84 -24.00 -7.06
CA ARG A 10 17.61 -22.69 -7.68
C ARG A 10 16.10 -22.39 -7.67
N PRO A 11 15.54 -21.99 -6.53
CA PRO A 11 14.11 -21.67 -6.43
C PRO A 11 13.75 -20.45 -7.27
N THR A 12 12.47 -20.34 -7.62
CA THR A 12 11.97 -19.12 -8.28
C THR A 12 11.96 -17.94 -7.31
N ALA A 13 12.03 -16.71 -7.82
CA ALA A 13 11.99 -15.48 -7.01
C ALA A 13 10.74 -15.36 -6.11
N ARG A 14 9.66 -16.09 -6.41
CA ARG A 14 8.52 -16.21 -5.50
C ARG A 14 8.90 -17.03 -4.27
N ILE A 15 9.48 -18.21 -4.45
CA ILE A 15 9.85 -19.12 -3.37
C ILE A 15 10.98 -18.53 -2.51
N GLU A 16 11.94 -17.82 -3.10
CA GLU A 16 13.00 -17.10 -2.36
C GLU A 16 12.44 -16.04 -1.39
N ARG A 17 11.45 -15.26 -1.83
CA ARG A 17 10.78 -14.29 -0.95
C ARG A 17 10.03 -14.96 0.20
N TRP A 18 9.42 -16.12 -0.05
CA TRP A 18 8.79 -16.90 1.02
C TRP A 18 9.83 -17.47 1.99
N LEU A 19 10.95 -17.98 1.49
CA LEU A 19 12.08 -18.44 2.30
C LEU A 19 12.58 -17.35 3.26
N LEU A 20 12.83 -16.13 2.75
CA LEU A 20 13.25 -14.99 3.57
C LEU A 20 12.23 -14.66 4.66
N ARG A 21 10.93 -14.67 4.33
CA ARG A 21 9.86 -14.36 5.28
C ARG A 21 9.72 -15.43 6.37
N ILE A 22 10.00 -16.69 6.06
CA ILE A 22 9.85 -17.80 7.02
C ILE A 22 11.15 -18.05 7.81
N GLN A 23 12.27 -17.40 7.46
CA GLN A 23 13.57 -17.57 8.13
C GLN A 23 13.54 -17.28 9.64
N ALA A 24 12.61 -16.45 10.10
CA ALA A 24 12.41 -16.16 11.52
C ALA A 24 11.83 -17.33 12.33
N PHE A 25 11.31 -18.38 11.67
CA PHE A 25 10.61 -19.49 12.31
C PHE A 25 11.40 -20.80 12.19
N LYS A 26 11.27 -21.67 13.20
CA LYS A 26 11.66 -23.08 13.09
C LYS A 26 10.48 -23.87 12.54
N PHE A 27 10.61 -24.40 11.32
CA PHE A 27 9.53 -25.15 10.67
C PHE A 27 10.01 -26.49 10.12
N ARG A 28 9.07 -27.41 9.93
CA ARG A 28 9.30 -28.72 9.30
C ARG A 28 8.38 -28.87 8.12
N VAL A 29 8.94 -28.98 6.91
CA VAL A 29 8.17 -29.20 5.69
C VAL A 29 7.88 -30.69 5.53
N VAL A 30 6.60 -31.06 5.44
CA VAL A 30 6.16 -32.45 5.27
C VAL A 30 5.37 -32.57 3.97
N TYR A 31 5.78 -33.49 3.09
CA TYR A 31 5.03 -33.80 1.87
C TYR A 31 3.71 -34.50 2.21
N ARG A 32 2.60 -33.99 1.67
CA ARG A 32 1.29 -34.64 1.69
C ARG A 32 0.85 -34.89 0.25
N ARG A 33 0.54 -36.15 -0.10
CA ARG A 33 0.04 -36.50 -1.45
C ARG A 33 -1.31 -35.82 -1.70
N GLY A 34 -1.51 -35.30 -2.91
CA GLY A 34 -2.72 -34.55 -3.30
C GLY A 34 -4.03 -35.27 -3.04
N SER A 35 -4.08 -36.60 -3.22
CA SER A 35 -5.29 -37.41 -2.95
C SER A 35 -5.67 -37.48 -1.47
N ALA A 36 -4.72 -37.25 -0.56
CA ALA A 36 -4.93 -37.16 0.89
C ALA A 36 -4.88 -35.70 1.38
N ASN A 37 -4.83 -34.74 0.46
CA ASN A 37 -4.72 -33.32 0.74
C ASN A 37 -6.00 -32.63 0.25
N LEU A 38 -6.93 -32.36 1.17
CA LEU A 38 -8.04 -31.44 0.90
C LEU A 38 -7.42 -30.07 0.62
N ALA A 39 -7.33 -29.70 -0.66
CA ALA A 39 -6.83 -28.40 -1.06
C ALA A 39 -7.70 -27.32 -0.45
N ASP A 40 -7.11 -26.53 0.44
CA ASP A 40 -7.64 -25.28 0.97
C ASP A 40 -9.15 -25.31 1.33
N CYS A 41 -9.51 -26.21 2.24
CA CYS A 41 -10.82 -26.16 2.87
C CYS A 41 -10.92 -25.03 3.91
N LEU A 42 -9.84 -24.71 4.63
CA LEU A 42 -9.90 -23.72 5.74
C LEU A 42 -10.20 -22.28 5.29
N SER A 43 -9.78 -21.84 4.09
CA SER A 43 -10.17 -20.51 3.56
C SER A 43 -11.63 -20.44 3.10
N ARG A 44 -12.30 -21.60 2.97
CA ARG A 44 -13.65 -21.73 2.41
C ARG A 44 -14.66 -22.35 3.38
N LEU A 45 -14.20 -22.88 4.52
CA LEU A 45 -15.02 -23.46 5.59
C LEU A 45 -15.56 -22.38 6.55
N GLY A 46 -16.01 -21.25 6.01
CA GLY A 46 -16.81 -20.27 6.75
C GLY A 46 -18.26 -20.71 6.98
N SER A 47 -18.62 -21.93 6.62
CA SER A 47 -19.94 -22.51 6.83
C SER A 47 -19.78 -23.96 7.29
N HIS A 48 -20.16 -24.25 8.52
CA HIS A 48 -20.15 -25.57 9.20
C HIS A 48 -18.83 -26.07 9.79
N VAL A 49 -18.46 -25.59 10.98
CA VAL A 49 -18.19 -26.45 12.16
C VAL A 49 -18.59 -25.67 13.41
N ALA A 50 -19.52 -26.22 14.20
CA ALA A 50 -19.84 -25.75 15.55
C ALA A 50 -18.85 -26.41 16.53
N ASP A 51 -18.21 -25.60 17.40
CA ASP A 51 -17.36 -25.94 18.57
C ASP A 51 -16.15 -26.89 18.32
N GLN A 52 -14.98 -26.79 18.97
CA GLN A 52 -14.56 -26.28 20.27
C GLN A 52 -13.17 -25.63 20.12
N TRP A 53 -12.97 -24.41 20.62
CA TRP A 53 -11.64 -23.82 20.73
C TRP A 53 -10.90 -24.50 21.89
N THR A 54 -9.73 -25.10 21.63
CA THR A 54 -8.89 -25.65 22.70
C THR A 54 -8.03 -24.56 23.33
N ASP A 55 -8.04 -24.57 24.66
CA ASP A 55 -7.39 -23.64 25.60
C ASP A 55 -5.91 -23.32 25.26
N GLU A 56 -5.21 -24.23 24.60
CA GLU A 56 -3.79 -24.07 24.23
C GLU A 56 -3.52 -22.96 23.21
N THR A 57 -4.47 -22.70 22.29
CA THR A 57 -4.31 -21.65 21.26
C THR A 57 -4.51 -20.26 21.89
N GLU A 58 -5.45 -20.18 22.83
CA GLU A 58 -5.70 -18.99 23.61
C GLU A 58 -4.54 -18.72 24.59
N VAL A 59 -3.97 -19.78 25.19
CA VAL A 59 -2.76 -19.70 26.02
C VAL A 59 -1.54 -19.24 25.20
N TYR A 60 -1.39 -19.65 23.94
CA TYR A 60 -0.26 -19.20 23.10
C TYR A 60 -0.37 -17.71 22.73
N ILE A 61 -1.57 -17.26 22.35
CA ILE A 61 -1.84 -15.83 22.09
C ILE A 61 -1.68 -15.03 23.39
N ARG A 62 -2.29 -15.48 24.50
CA ARG A 62 -2.14 -14.87 25.82
C ARG A 62 -0.70 -14.89 26.32
N ARG A 63 0.12 -15.87 25.93
CA ARG A 63 1.55 -15.95 26.32
C ARG A 63 2.42 -15.02 25.51
N ILE A 64 2.18 -14.84 24.21
CA ILE A 64 2.86 -13.81 23.41
C ILE A 64 2.49 -12.42 23.93
N VAL A 65 1.21 -12.22 24.26
CA VAL A 65 0.71 -10.98 24.86
C VAL A 65 1.31 -10.78 26.26
N ALA A 66 1.29 -11.78 27.15
CA ALA A 66 1.83 -11.70 28.52
C ALA A 66 3.36 -11.55 28.58
N VAL A 67 4.11 -12.21 27.68
CA VAL A 67 5.57 -12.03 27.60
C VAL A 67 5.91 -10.62 27.12
N SER A 68 5.07 -10.03 26.25
CA SER A 68 5.20 -8.64 25.81
C SER A 68 4.73 -7.62 26.87
N LEU A 69 3.82 -8.02 27.78
CA LEU A 69 3.33 -7.23 28.91
C LEU A 69 4.31 -7.24 30.10
N SER A 70 5.04 -8.33 30.33
CA SER A 70 5.94 -8.48 31.48
C SER A 70 7.17 -7.55 31.46
N THR A 71 7.44 -6.88 30.35
CA THR A 71 8.52 -5.89 30.22
C THR A 71 8.11 -4.47 30.58
N PHE A 72 6.84 -4.18 30.88
CA PHE A 72 6.36 -2.79 31.05
C PHE A 72 5.30 -2.59 32.15
N ALA A 73 5.22 -3.49 33.13
CA ALA A 73 4.40 -3.25 34.31
C ALA A 73 5.03 -2.15 35.19
N ASP A 74 4.72 -0.88 34.88
CA ASP A 74 4.80 0.27 35.79
C ASP A 74 3.98 1.46 35.23
N CYS A 75 2.66 1.32 35.14
CA CYS A 75 1.76 2.43 35.48
C CYS A 75 0.33 1.90 35.72
N ASP A 76 -0.17 2.21 36.91
CA ASP A 76 -1.48 1.82 37.43
C ASP A 76 -2.30 3.12 37.49
N ASP A 77 -2.96 3.52 36.38
CA ASP A 77 -4.14 4.39 36.49
C ASP A 77 -5.04 4.44 35.23
N CYS A 78 -6.32 4.26 35.50
CA CYS A 78 -7.55 4.60 34.78
C CYS A 78 -7.50 4.93 33.26
N CYS A 79 -7.67 3.89 32.43
CA CYS A 79 -8.58 3.79 31.27
C CYS A 79 -8.34 2.38 30.69
N THR A 80 -9.35 1.54 30.48
CA THR A 80 -9.17 0.23 29.84
C THR A 80 -8.66 0.43 28.42
N PHE A 81 -7.33 0.45 28.29
CA PHE A 81 -6.61 0.47 27.04
C PHE A 81 -6.75 -0.93 26.45
N ASP A 82 -7.42 -1.04 25.30
CA ASP A 82 -7.49 -2.34 24.62
C ASP A 82 -6.08 -2.66 24.13
N VAL A 83 -5.52 -3.76 24.61
CA VAL A 83 -4.13 -4.19 24.38
C VAL A 83 -3.85 -4.29 22.86
N GLU A 84 -4.88 -4.59 22.06
CA GLU A 84 -4.81 -4.57 20.60
C GLU A 84 -4.54 -3.18 20.01
N THR A 85 -5.09 -2.13 20.62
CA THR A 85 -4.91 -0.73 20.17
C THR A 85 -3.47 -0.28 20.45
N GLU A 86 -2.86 -0.69 21.56
CA GLU A 86 -1.47 -0.37 21.91
C GLU A 86 -0.45 -1.04 21.00
N ILE A 87 -0.68 -2.33 20.75
CA ILE A 87 0.12 -3.13 19.83
C ILE A 87 0.03 -2.54 18.42
N PHE A 88 -1.15 -2.07 18.01
CA PHE A 88 -1.34 -1.49 16.69
C PHE A 88 -0.66 -0.12 16.53
N ILE A 89 -0.76 0.73 17.55
CA ILE A 89 -0.05 2.02 17.61
C ILE A 89 1.47 1.78 17.51
N ARG A 90 2.03 0.81 18.25
CA ARG A 90 3.46 0.42 18.14
C ARG A 90 3.84 -0.20 16.79
N THR A 91 2.94 -0.96 16.16
CA THR A 91 3.22 -1.56 14.84
C THR A 91 3.29 -0.48 13.74
N ILE A 92 2.51 0.60 13.87
CA ILE A 92 2.68 1.81 13.04
C ILE A 92 4.03 2.48 13.35
N GLN A 93 4.39 2.58 14.63
CA GLN A 93 5.62 3.20 15.14
C GLN A 93 6.92 2.60 14.56
N GLU A 94 6.98 1.28 14.35
CA GLU A 94 8.17 0.61 13.77
C GLU A 94 8.38 0.87 12.26
N SER A 95 7.47 1.60 11.62
CA SER A 95 7.45 1.75 10.15
C SER A 95 7.17 3.15 9.62
N ALA A 96 6.71 4.06 10.47
CA ALA A 96 6.41 5.43 10.11
C ALA A 96 7.60 6.32 10.44
N ALA A 97 8.13 7.05 9.46
CA ALA A 97 9.13 8.10 9.68
C ALA A 97 8.54 9.37 10.35
N ILE A 98 7.35 9.27 10.95
CA ILE A 98 6.66 10.30 11.72
C ILE A 98 6.37 9.71 13.09
N ASP A 99 6.79 10.41 14.13
CA ASP A 99 6.58 9.98 15.50
C ASP A 99 5.13 10.18 15.93
N ILE A 100 4.63 9.30 16.79
CA ILE A 100 3.25 9.36 17.29
C ILE A 100 3.05 10.62 18.13
N GLU A 101 4.05 11.03 18.92
CA GLU A 101 3.99 12.29 19.67
C GLU A 101 3.75 13.47 18.74
N GLU A 102 4.40 13.50 17.57
CA GLU A 102 4.18 14.52 16.54
C GLU A 102 2.73 14.49 16.03
N VAL A 103 2.18 13.29 15.79
CA VAL A 103 0.77 13.13 15.39
C VAL A 103 -0.18 13.62 16.49
N ILE A 104 0.10 13.34 17.76
CA ILE A 104 -0.72 13.81 18.89
C ILE A 104 -0.73 15.34 18.92
N GLN A 105 0.44 15.98 18.86
CA GLN A 105 0.55 17.44 18.86
C GLN A 105 -0.15 18.08 17.66
N ALA A 106 0.01 17.49 16.46
CA ALA A 106 -0.69 17.93 15.27
C ALA A 106 -2.21 17.75 15.39
N THR A 107 -2.67 16.66 16.02
CA THR A 107 -4.09 16.39 16.22
C THR A 107 -4.71 17.38 17.23
N MET A 108 -3.96 17.77 18.26
CA MET A 108 -4.40 18.76 19.25
C MET A 108 -4.48 20.18 18.68
N SER A 109 -3.63 20.53 17.73
CA SER A 109 -3.63 21.84 17.08
C SER A 109 -4.59 21.95 15.90
N ASP A 110 -5.03 20.82 15.33
CA ASP A 110 -5.91 20.77 14.17
C ASP A 110 -7.39 20.96 14.55
N ASN A 111 -8.02 21.96 13.93
CA ASN A 111 -9.44 22.27 14.11
C ASN A 111 -10.35 21.19 13.51
N GLU A 112 -9.94 20.55 12.42
CA GLU A 112 -10.68 19.45 11.78
C GLU A 112 -10.74 18.24 12.71
N MET A 113 -9.61 17.89 13.33
CA MET A 113 -9.54 16.77 14.27
C MET A 113 -10.28 17.04 15.57
N SER A 114 -10.24 18.28 16.06
CA SER A 114 -11.00 18.70 17.25
C SER A 114 -12.51 18.53 17.05
N LYS A 115 -13.04 18.98 15.90
CA LYS A 115 -14.44 18.77 15.50
C LYS A 115 -14.78 17.30 15.34
N LEU A 116 -13.89 16.51 14.70
CA LEU A 116 -14.10 15.07 14.54
C LEU A 116 -14.20 14.37 15.90
N LYS A 117 -13.32 14.71 16.84
CA LYS A 117 -13.34 14.18 18.21
C LYS A 117 -14.67 14.49 18.91
N GLU A 118 -15.15 15.72 18.80
CA GLU A 118 -16.45 16.13 19.36
C GLU A 118 -17.62 15.35 18.73
N CYS A 119 -17.63 15.17 17.40
CA CYS A 119 -18.65 14.38 16.71
C CYS A 119 -18.66 12.91 17.15
N VAL A 120 -17.47 12.30 17.33
CA VAL A 120 -17.34 10.92 17.78
C VAL A 120 -17.82 10.76 19.22
N GLN A 121 -17.51 11.71 20.12
CA GLN A 121 -17.93 11.67 21.52
C GLN A 121 -19.42 11.99 21.73
N SER A 122 -19.94 12.97 21.00
CA SER A 122 -21.34 13.42 21.13
C SER A 122 -22.34 12.57 20.34
N GLY A 123 -21.86 11.81 19.35
CA GLY A 123 -22.68 11.05 18.41
C GLY A 123 -23.48 11.92 17.42
N LYS A 124 -23.25 13.24 17.40
CA LYS A 124 -23.94 14.20 16.52
C LYS A 124 -23.09 14.53 15.29
N TRP A 125 -23.64 14.27 14.11
CA TRP A 125 -22.94 14.36 12.82
C TRP A 125 -23.59 15.37 11.86
N ASP A 126 -24.23 16.42 12.39
CA ASP A 126 -25.03 17.37 11.61
C ASP A 126 -24.19 18.42 10.86
N ASN A 127 -22.87 18.45 11.10
CA ASN A 127 -21.96 19.42 10.49
C ASN A 127 -21.65 19.04 9.03
N ALA A 128 -21.90 19.96 8.10
CA ALA A 128 -21.65 19.78 6.68
C ALA A 128 -20.16 19.51 6.35
N GLU A 129 -19.24 20.11 7.11
CA GLU A 129 -17.80 19.89 6.95
C GLU A 129 -17.38 18.46 7.30
N MET A 130 -18.11 17.80 8.20
CA MET A 130 -17.82 16.44 8.66
C MET A 130 -18.53 15.37 7.83
N LYS A 131 -19.20 15.74 6.73
CA LYS A 131 -19.99 14.79 5.92
C LYS A 131 -19.16 13.62 5.39
N GLN A 132 -17.91 13.86 5.00
CA GLN A 132 -17.01 12.81 4.51
C GLN A 132 -16.58 11.84 5.61
N TYR A 133 -16.45 12.34 6.85
CA TYR A 133 -16.20 11.53 8.03
C TYR A 133 -17.46 10.79 8.48
N ALA A 134 -18.63 11.44 8.44
CA ALA A 134 -19.91 10.87 8.88
C ALA A 134 -20.28 9.56 8.17
N LEU A 135 -19.78 9.32 6.95
CA LEU A 135 -19.93 8.06 6.22
C LEU A 135 -19.38 6.85 6.99
N PHE A 136 -18.38 7.05 7.85
CA PHE A 136 -17.71 6.03 8.63
C PHE A 136 -17.90 6.21 10.13
N ARG A 137 -18.98 6.89 10.55
CA ARG A 137 -19.25 7.28 11.95
C ARG A 137 -19.12 6.15 12.98
N THR A 138 -19.39 4.91 12.60
CA THR A 138 -19.33 3.72 13.48
C THR A 138 -17.94 3.09 13.55
N GLU A 139 -17.01 3.49 12.68
CA GLU A 139 -15.65 2.93 12.60
C GLU A 139 -14.62 3.74 13.40
N TYR A 140 -15.00 4.92 13.91
CA TYR A 140 -14.06 5.79 14.63
C TYR A 140 -13.93 5.46 16.10
N THR A 141 -12.69 5.46 16.58
CA THR A 141 -12.35 5.36 17.99
C THR A 141 -11.32 6.46 18.34
N VAL A 142 -11.36 6.94 19.58
CA VAL A 142 -10.44 7.98 20.06
C VAL A 142 -9.70 7.44 21.28
N ALA A 143 -8.37 7.48 21.24
CA ALA A 143 -7.50 7.02 22.32
C ALA A 143 -6.27 7.93 22.42
N ASN A 144 -5.91 8.43 23.61
CA ASN A 144 -4.72 9.29 23.82
C ASN A 144 -4.58 10.45 22.83
N ASN A 145 -5.69 11.15 22.52
CA ASN A 145 -5.77 12.21 21.50
C ASN A 145 -5.42 11.77 20.06
N LEU A 146 -5.35 10.47 19.79
CA LEU A 146 -5.33 9.90 18.45
C LEU A 146 -6.74 9.53 18.03
N ILE A 147 -7.03 9.70 16.75
CA ILE A 147 -8.27 9.26 16.14
C ILE A 147 -7.94 8.10 15.21
N MET A 148 -8.64 7.00 15.39
CA MET A 148 -8.46 5.78 14.63
C MET A 148 -9.74 5.48 13.85
N ARG A 149 -9.60 4.90 12.67
CA ARG A 149 -10.70 4.35 11.87
C ARG A 149 -10.45 2.86 11.69
N GLY A 150 -11.13 2.02 12.47
CA GLY A 150 -10.79 0.61 12.60
C GLY A 150 -9.30 0.46 12.95
N ASN A 151 -8.53 -0.16 12.06
CA ASN A 151 -7.08 -0.33 12.19
C ASN A 151 -6.28 0.71 11.39
N LYS A 152 -6.71 1.97 11.29
CA LYS A 152 -5.98 3.00 10.53
C LYS A 152 -5.91 4.29 11.31
N LEU A 153 -4.75 4.90 11.32
CA LEU A 153 -4.56 6.20 11.97
C LEU A 153 -5.15 7.32 11.11
N VAL A 154 -6.00 8.15 11.71
CA VAL A 154 -6.53 9.34 11.03
C VAL A 154 -5.48 10.45 11.10
N ILE A 155 -5.07 10.97 9.95
CA ILE A 155 -3.96 11.92 9.87
C ILE A 155 -4.48 13.37 9.83
N PRO A 156 -3.99 14.26 10.73
CA PRO A 156 -4.33 15.68 10.72
C PRO A 156 -3.82 16.36 9.45
N ALA A 157 -4.50 17.43 9.02
CA ALA A 157 -4.25 18.11 7.76
C ALA A 157 -2.77 18.54 7.58
N GLY A 158 -2.14 19.01 8.65
CA GLY A 158 -0.73 19.44 8.63
C GLY A 158 0.27 18.33 8.29
N LEU A 159 -0.06 17.06 8.54
CA LEU A 159 0.85 15.92 8.33
C LEU A 159 0.59 15.14 7.03
N ARG A 160 -0.54 15.39 6.34
CA ARG A 160 -0.94 14.66 5.12
C ARG A 160 0.10 14.74 4.02
N HIS A 161 0.60 15.93 3.74
CA HIS A 161 1.62 16.15 2.70
C HIS A 161 2.91 15.38 3.00
N ARG A 162 3.40 15.45 4.25
CA ARG A 162 4.60 14.71 4.68
C ARG A 162 4.38 13.20 4.57
N MET A 163 3.21 12.70 4.96
CA MET A 163 2.85 11.29 4.81
C MET A 163 2.85 10.84 3.34
N CYS A 164 2.34 11.67 2.43
CA CYS A 164 2.42 11.41 0.99
C CYS A 164 3.87 11.40 0.49
N GLN A 165 4.72 12.33 0.92
CA GLN A 165 6.14 12.34 0.54
C GLN A 165 6.85 11.05 0.97
N LEU A 166 6.66 10.62 2.22
CA LEU A 166 7.22 9.38 2.74
C LEU A 166 6.72 8.15 1.98
N ALA A 167 5.42 8.09 1.69
CA ALA A 167 4.86 6.99 0.91
C ALA A 167 5.39 6.96 -0.54
N HIS A 168 5.78 8.12 -1.07
CA HIS A 168 6.38 8.30 -2.39
C HIS A 168 7.89 8.00 -2.42
N GLU A 169 8.53 7.69 -1.29
CA GLU A 169 9.93 7.25 -1.28
C GLU A 169 10.11 5.99 -2.14
N GLY A 170 11.14 6.04 -2.99
CA GLY A 170 11.40 5.02 -4.02
C GLY A 170 10.50 5.14 -5.25
N HIS A 171 9.82 6.27 -5.45
CA HIS A 171 9.00 6.61 -6.63
C HIS A 171 8.00 5.51 -7.05
N PRO A 172 7.18 4.97 -6.12
CA PRO A 172 6.14 4.01 -6.49
C PRO A 172 5.08 4.68 -7.38
N GLY A 173 4.59 3.94 -8.37
CA GLY A 173 3.42 4.37 -9.15
C GLY A 173 2.15 4.49 -8.28
N GLU A 174 1.16 5.21 -8.80
CA GLU A 174 -0.06 5.62 -8.07
C GLU A 174 -0.73 4.48 -7.31
N SER A 175 -0.94 3.31 -7.95
CA SER A 175 -1.61 2.17 -7.33
C SER A 175 -0.86 1.65 -6.09
N LYS A 176 0.47 1.55 -6.17
CA LYS A 176 1.30 1.08 -5.04
C LYS A 176 1.32 2.12 -3.92
N MET A 177 1.38 3.40 -4.27
CA MET A 177 1.36 4.49 -3.29
C MET A 177 0.04 4.52 -2.52
N LYS A 178 -1.09 4.36 -3.21
CA LYS A 178 -2.43 4.24 -2.57
C LYS A 178 -2.48 3.07 -1.60
N THR A 179 -1.99 1.89 -2.00
CA THR A 179 -1.93 0.74 -1.09
C THR A 179 -1.10 1.04 0.17
N ARG A 180 0.13 1.55 0.00
CA ARG A 180 1.02 1.89 1.14
C ARG A 180 0.36 2.82 2.15
N LEU A 181 -0.31 3.86 1.66
CA LEU A 181 -1.01 4.82 2.51
C LEU A 181 -2.20 4.17 3.22
N ARG A 182 -3.08 3.52 2.46
CA ARG A 182 -4.31 2.90 2.99
C ARG A 182 -4.06 1.76 3.96
N ASP A 183 -2.88 1.15 3.95
CA ASP A 183 -2.52 0.07 4.87
C ASP A 183 -2.38 0.57 6.32
N ARG A 184 -1.99 1.84 6.53
CA ARG A 184 -1.67 2.36 7.87
C ARG A 184 -2.43 3.61 8.27
N CYS A 185 -2.83 4.42 7.30
CA CYS A 185 -3.40 5.73 7.56
C CYS A 185 -4.65 6.01 6.72
N TRP A 186 -5.40 7.01 7.16
CA TRP A 186 -6.64 7.42 6.49
C TRP A 186 -6.90 8.92 6.68
N TRP A 187 -7.43 9.54 5.63
CA TRP A 187 -8.10 10.84 5.68
C TRP A 187 -9.00 10.97 4.45
N PRO A 188 -9.98 11.89 4.45
CA PRO A 188 -10.78 12.16 3.27
C PRO A 188 -9.91 12.69 2.12
N GLY A 189 -10.01 12.08 0.95
CA GLY A 189 -9.23 12.50 -0.22
C GLY A 189 -7.81 11.92 -0.31
N ILE A 190 -7.41 10.98 0.56
CA ILE A 190 -6.09 10.32 0.55
C ILE A 190 -5.61 9.84 -0.83
N ASP A 191 -6.52 9.32 -1.65
CA ASP A 191 -6.19 8.87 -3.00
C ASP A 191 -5.88 10.02 -3.96
N THR A 192 -6.58 11.14 -3.79
CA THR A 192 -6.39 12.35 -4.59
C THR A 192 -5.02 12.95 -4.28
N ASP A 193 -4.68 13.03 -2.99
CA ASP A 193 -3.37 13.54 -2.54
C ASP A 193 -2.23 12.62 -3.01
N ALA A 194 -2.44 11.30 -2.99
CA ALA A 194 -1.47 10.34 -3.51
C ALA A 194 -1.23 10.52 -5.02
N VAL A 195 -2.31 10.64 -5.81
CA VAL A 195 -2.21 10.89 -7.25
C VAL A 195 -1.51 12.21 -7.53
N GLN A 196 -1.89 13.27 -6.82
CA GLN A 196 -1.30 14.59 -6.99
C GLN A 196 0.20 14.56 -6.72
N THR A 197 0.64 13.87 -5.65
CA THR A 197 2.05 13.71 -5.29
C THR A 197 2.83 12.97 -6.37
N CYS A 198 2.28 11.87 -6.91
CA CYS A 198 2.89 11.15 -8.03
C CYS A 198 3.03 12.03 -9.29
N LYS A 199 2.02 12.84 -9.59
CA LYS A 199 2.00 13.72 -10.78
C LYS A 199 2.92 14.93 -10.64
N SER A 200 3.05 15.48 -9.44
CA SER A 200 3.93 16.62 -9.16
C SER A 200 5.41 16.22 -9.04
N CYS A 201 5.72 14.93 -8.95
CA CYS A 201 7.09 14.46 -8.86
C CYS A 201 7.82 14.60 -10.19
N GLU A 202 8.84 15.46 -10.23
CA GLU A 202 9.67 15.69 -11.41
C GLU A 202 10.42 14.42 -11.84
N GLY A 203 10.97 13.67 -10.88
CA GLY A 203 11.64 12.40 -11.15
C GLY A 203 10.72 11.38 -11.82
N CYS A 204 9.48 11.25 -11.36
CA CYS A 204 8.49 10.39 -12.01
C CYS A 204 8.10 10.91 -13.40
N ARG A 205 7.93 12.23 -13.56
CA ARG A 205 7.54 12.83 -14.84
C ARG A 205 8.59 12.61 -15.93
N LEU A 206 9.88 12.64 -15.59
CA LEU A 206 10.97 12.42 -16.55
C LEU A 206 11.06 10.98 -17.07
N VAL A 207 10.59 10.00 -16.29
CA VAL A 207 10.65 8.57 -16.64
C VAL A 207 9.30 8.00 -17.05
N GLN A 208 8.26 8.84 -17.13
CA GLN A 208 6.94 8.41 -17.59
C GLN A 208 6.98 8.01 -19.06
N VAL A 209 6.15 7.02 -19.39
CA VAL A 209 5.93 6.65 -20.79
C VAL A 209 5.31 7.87 -21.49
N PRO A 210 5.84 8.29 -22.65
CA PRO A 210 5.25 9.37 -23.42
C PRO A 210 3.78 9.06 -23.74
N ASP A 211 2.97 10.11 -23.88
CA ASP A 211 1.63 9.96 -24.40
C ASP A 211 1.68 9.29 -25.78
N ALA A 212 0.59 8.58 -26.12
CA ALA A 212 0.47 8.00 -27.44
C ALA A 212 0.66 9.11 -28.50
N PRO A 213 1.46 8.86 -29.54
CA PRO A 213 1.64 9.84 -30.60
C PRO A 213 0.27 10.18 -31.19
N GLU A 214 0.13 11.43 -31.63
CA GLU A 214 -1.09 11.87 -32.30
C GLU A 214 -1.40 10.93 -33.49
N PRO A 215 -2.69 10.67 -33.78
CA PRO A 215 -3.07 9.86 -34.93
C PRO A 215 -2.42 10.38 -36.21
N MET A 216 -1.82 9.50 -37.00
CA MET A 216 -1.23 9.88 -38.28
C MET A 216 -2.28 10.55 -39.17
N SER A 217 -2.03 11.81 -39.53
CA SER A 217 -2.81 12.51 -40.55
C SER A 217 -2.26 12.19 -41.93
N ARG A 218 -3.16 11.88 -42.88
CA ARG A 218 -2.74 11.78 -44.29
C ARG A 218 -2.53 13.18 -44.83
N ARG A 219 -1.41 13.38 -45.52
CA ARG A 219 -1.19 14.56 -46.35
C ARG A 219 -2.10 14.48 -47.59
N SER A 220 -2.49 15.63 -48.13
CA SER A 220 -3.13 15.68 -49.45
C SER A 220 -2.16 15.18 -50.51
N LEU A 221 -2.67 14.46 -51.52
CA LEU A 221 -1.85 14.06 -52.67
C LEU A 221 -1.46 15.31 -53.49
N PRO A 222 -0.27 15.32 -54.11
CA PRO A 222 0.14 16.41 -54.98
C PRO A 222 -0.77 16.50 -56.21
N GLU A 223 -0.99 17.71 -56.71
CA GLU A 223 -1.85 17.94 -57.90
C GLU A 223 -1.17 17.52 -59.21
N LYS A 224 0.17 17.44 -59.22
CA LYS A 224 1.00 17.18 -60.40
C LYS A 224 2.25 16.39 -60.00
N ALA A 225 2.83 15.69 -60.98
CA ALA A 225 4.12 15.03 -60.83
C ALA A 225 5.23 16.03 -60.47
N TRP A 226 6.25 15.55 -59.76
CA TRP A 226 7.43 16.30 -59.31
C TRP A 226 7.13 17.45 -58.34
N VAL A 227 6.02 17.38 -57.60
CA VAL A 227 5.65 18.38 -56.59
C VAL A 227 6.10 17.92 -55.20
N ASP A 228 5.75 16.69 -54.82
CA ASP A 228 6.13 16.09 -53.54
C ASP A 228 7.08 14.91 -53.80
N VAL A 229 8.38 15.10 -53.54
CA VAL A 229 9.41 14.08 -53.73
C VAL A 229 10.00 13.68 -52.38
N ALA A 230 9.99 12.38 -52.06
CA ALA A 230 10.75 11.83 -50.94
C ALA A 230 12.07 11.24 -51.42
N LEU A 231 13.12 11.47 -50.62
CA LEU A 231 14.44 10.92 -50.79
C LEU A 231 14.81 10.16 -49.51
N ASP A 232 15.30 8.94 -49.66
CA ASP A 232 15.81 8.14 -48.55
C ASP A 232 17.04 7.34 -48.99
N PHE A 233 17.86 6.90 -48.04
CA PHE A 233 19.00 6.01 -48.32
C PHE A 233 18.72 4.62 -47.78
N LEU A 234 18.80 3.62 -48.66
CA LEU A 234 18.84 2.23 -48.26
C LEU A 234 20.29 1.76 -48.14
N GLY A 235 20.72 1.42 -46.92
CA GLY A 235 22.02 0.82 -46.69
C GLY A 235 22.47 0.81 -45.22
N PRO A 236 23.71 0.35 -44.95
CA PRO A 236 24.68 -0.15 -45.93
C PRO A 236 24.33 -1.55 -46.47
N MET A 237 24.61 -1.78 -47.75
CA MET A 237 24.57 -3.10 -48.38
C MET A 237 25.82 -3.92 -48.01
N PRO A 238 25.85 -5.25 -48.23
CA PRO A 238 27.01 -6.08 -47.89
C PRO A 238 28.35 -5.63 -48.51
N GLY A 239 28.32 -4.89 -49.62
CA GLY A 239 29.49 -4.28 -50.26
C GLY A 239 29.89 -2.91 -49.71
N GLY A 240 29.18 -2.35 -48.72
CA GLY A 240 29.40 -1.00 -48.19
C GLY A 240 28.74 0.12 -49.00
N GLU A 241 28.02 -0.22 -50.07
CA GLU A 241 27.29 0.71 -50.93
C GLU A 241 25.95 1.13 -50.31
N TYR A 242 25.42 2.27 -50.73
CA TYR A 242 24.09 2.78 -50.38
C TYR A 242 23.30 3.06 -51.65
N VAL A 243 21.99 2.82 -51.61
CA VAL A 243 21.08 3.14 -52.70
C VAL A 243 20.28 4.38 -52.31
N LEU A 244 20.36 5.44 -53.12
CA LEU A 244 19.46 6.58 -53.01
C LEU A 244 18.11 6.21 -53.61
N VAL A 245 17.08 6.18 -52.78
CA VAL A 245 15.69 5.94 -53.17
C VAL A 245 15.00 7.27 -53.38
N VAL A 246 14.40 7.46 -54.55
CA VAL A 246 13.63 8.66 -54.92
C VAL A 246 12.20 8.23 -55.24
N ILE A 247 11.22 8.86 -54.59
CA ILE A 247 9.78 8.60 -54.82
C ILE A 247 9.10 9.92 -55.14
N ASP A 248 8.44 9.99 -56.29
CA ASP A 248 7.48 11.04 -56.64
C ASP A 248 6.07 10.57 -56.23
N TYR A 249 5.37 11.35 -55.40
CA TYR A 249 4.05 10.99 -54.84
C TYR A 249 2.87 11.37 -55.73
#